data_AF-A0A9E2P3I5-F1
#
_entry.id   AF-A0A9E2P3I5-F1
#
_cell.length_a   1.000
_cell.length_b   1.000
_cell.length_c   1.000
_cell.angle_alpha   90.00
_cell.angle_beta   90.00
_cell.angle_gamma   90.00
#
_symmetry.space_group_name_H-M   'P 1'
#
loop_
_entity.id
_entity.type
_entity.pdbx_description
1 polymer ?
#
loop_
_entity_poly.entity_id
_entity_poly.type
_entity_poly.pdbx_seq_one_letter_code
_entity_poly.pdbx_strand_id
1 'polypeptide(L)'
;MSNYYYDSWNFNSELELRSCAESFYYDIDAMYIYPKIQLSDTIIRNGYCGDTFDLSHYTVFKAILSDNRKETLLKCGQISLFKYFAHKNNISDDIWKAIKTGIRHKYNFSDIGLWLDYIRLLQHFNKDISNPHYVCPSNLNREHDRLSRKKQEEYEKEQLREKKRKAVLQEKHYQEAKAKFFGLVFDEGDIRIRVLESVQEFVEEGEVLHHCVFSNEYFNDDNSLIFSAMVDGVKTETIEVSLETMKVVQCRGRYNKNSEFHDEILKVMNKNIPLIAKRMCG
;
A
#
# COMPACT_ATOMS: atom_id res chain seq x y z
N MET A 1 -8.36 -26.67 20.52
CA MET A 1 -9.02 -26.68 19.20
C MET A 1 -10.52 -26.50 19.46
N SER A 2 -11.00 -25.25 19.47
CA SER A 2 -12.42 -24.97 19.67
C SER A 2 -13.16 -25.15 18.35
N ASN A 3 -13.91 -26.24 18.22
CA ASN A 3 -14.88 -26.40 17.15
C ASN A 3 -16.02 -25.39 17.38
N TYR A 4 -15.96 -24.25 16.70
CA TYR A 4 -17.08 -23.30 16.63
C TYR A 4 -18.17 -23.87 15.72
N TYR A 5 -19.04 -24.73 16.27
CA TYR A 5 -20.29 -25.13 15.62
C TYR A 5 -21.35 -24.03 15.80
N TYR A 6 -21.40 -23.09 14.86
CA TYR A 6 -22.38 -21.99 14.87
C TYR A 6 -23.83 -22.45 14.61
N ASP A 7 -24.00 -23.59 13.92
CA ASP A 7 -25.30 -24.13 13.50
C ASP A 7 -25.72 -25.39 14.27
N SER A 8 -25.28 -25.54 15.52
CA SER A 8 -25.74 -26.66 16.37
C SER A 8 -27.10 -26.34 16.99
N TRP A 9 -28.12 -27.11 16.61
CA TRP A 9 -29.46 -27.02 17.21
C TRP A 9 -29.43 -27.57 18.63
N ASN A 10 -29.53 -26.71 19.63
CA ASN A 10 -29.62 -27.12 21.03
C ASN A 10 -31.09 -27.26 21.43
N PHE A 11 -31.56 -28.50 21.57
CA PHE A 11 -32.96 -28.80 21.91
C PHE A 11 -33.41 -28.26 23.28
N ASN A 12 -32.46 -27.95 24.18
CA ASN A 12 -32.72 -27.50 25.54
C ASN A 12 -32.51 -25.99 25.73
N SER A 13 -32.10 -25.24 24.69
CA SER A 13 -32.02 -23.78 24.77
C SER A 13 -33.37 -23.13 24.50
N GLU A 14 -33.61 -21.96 25.08
CA GLU A 14 -34.78 -21.16 24.74
C GLU A 14 -34.78 -20.76 23.25
N LEU A 15 -35.98 -20.54 22.70
CA LEU A 15 -36.14 -20.03 21.33
C LEU A 15 -35.67 -18.58 21.28
N GLU A 16 -34.56 -18.34 20.58
CA GLU A 16 -33.99 -17.00 20.42
C GLU A 16 -33.99 -16.55 18.96
N LEU A 17 -34.47 -15.34 18.69
CA LEU A 17 -34.28 -14.68 17.40
C LEU A 17 -32.89 -14.05 17.36
N ARG A 18 -31.94 -14.72 16.70
CA ARG A 18 -30.57 -14.21 16.58
C ARG A 18 -30.48 -13.14 15.49
N SER A 19 -30.24 -11.89 15.89
CA SER A 19 -30.06 -10.75 14.97
C SER A 19 -28.61 -10.63 14.51
N CYS A 20 -28.09 -11.65 13.82
CA CYS A 20 -26.76 -11.59 13.22
C CYS A 20 -26.86 -11.26 11.73
N ALA A 21 -27.25 -10.02 11.41
CA ALA A 21 -27.49 -9.55 10.04
C ALA A 21 -26.25 -9.60 9.11
N GLU A 22 -25.05 -9.66 9.69
CA GLU A 22 -23.76 -9.69 8.98
C GLU A 22 -23.15 -11.10 8.88
N SER A 23 -23.79 -12.10 9.49
CA SER A 23 -23.29 -13.47 9.49
C SER A 23 -23.84 -14.26 8.30
N PHE A 24 -22.96 -14.68 7.39
CA PHE A 24 -23.32 -15.47 6.21
C PHE A 24 -23.94 -16.83 6.57
N TYR A 25 -23.72 -17.34 7.79
CA TYR A 25 -24.32 -18.60 8.28
C TYR A 25 -25.85 -18.57 8.27
N TYR A 26 -26.46 -17.38 8.29
CA TYR A 26 -27.93 -17.20 8.25
C TYR A 26 -28.45 -16.78 6.87
N ASP A 27 -27.59 -16.68 5.85
CA ASP A 27 -28.04 -16.40 4.49
C ASP A 27 -28.63 -17.67 3.86
N ILE A 28 -29.90 -17.60 3.46
CA ILE A 28 -30.61 -18.74 2.86
C ILE A 28 -30.21 -18.82 1.38
N ASP A 29 -29.22 -19.67 1.08
CA ASP A 29 -28.87 -20.02 -0.30
C ASP A 29 -29.66 -21.28 -0.74
N ALA A 30 -30.82 -21.05 -1.36
CA ALA A 30 -31.72 -22.12 -1.74
C ALA A 30 -31.21 -22.84 -3.01
N MET A 31 -30.79 -24.10 -2.85
CA MET A 31 -30.37 -24.97 -3.96
C MET A 31 -31.50 -25.26 -4.98
N TYR A 32 -32.75 -25.22 -4.52
CA TYR A 32 -33.93 -25.41 -5.37
C TYR A 32 -35.05 -24.50 -4.92
N ILE A 33 -35.72 -23.87 -5.89
CA ILE A 33 -36.81 -22.93 -5.64
C ILE A 33 -38.07 -23.47 -6.30
N TYR A 34 -39.16 -23.48 -5.54
CA TYR A 34 -40.43 -23.98 -6.04
C TYR A 34 -40.94 -23.09 -7.20
N PRO A 35 -41.31 -23.66 -8.37
CA PRO A 35 -41.62 -22.85 -9.57
C PRO A 35 -42.81 -21.89 -9.42
N LYS A 36 -43.74 -22.17 -8.49
CA LYS A 36 -44.89 -21.29 -8.23
C LYS A 36 -44.57 -20.40 -7.04
N ILE A 37 -44.17 -19.17 -7.33
CA ILE A 37 -43.80 -18.19 -6.31
C ILE A 37 -44.95 -17.21 -6.14
N GLN A 38 -45.37 -16.98 -4.89
CA GLN A 38 -46.25 -15.87 -4.53
C GLN A 38 -45.38 -14.74 -3.97
N LEU A 39 -45.47 -13.57 -4.58
CA LEU A 39 -44.67 -12.40 -4.21
C LEU A 39 -45.54 -11.37 -3.51
N SER A 40 -44.94 -10.59 -2.61
CA SER A 40 -45.60 -9.44 -2.02
C SER A 40 -45.69 -8.28 -3.01
N ASP A 41 -46.73 -7.47 -2.89
CA ASP A 41 -46.92 -6.27 -3.72
C ASP A 41 -45.72 -5.31 -3.64
N THR A 42 -45.03 -5.26 -2.50
CA THR A 42 -43.82 -4.45 -2.31
C THR A 42 -42.68 -4.89 -3.21
N ILE A 43 -42.44 -6.20 -3.34
CA ILE A 43 -41.37 -6.74 -4.18
C ILE A 43 -41.66 -6.48 -5.67
N ILE A 44 -42.92 -6.67 -6.08
CA ILE A 44 -43.39 -6.37 -7.43
C ILE A 44 -43.26 -4.87 -7.72
N ARG A 45 -43.73 -4.01 -6.81
CA ARG A 45 -43.62 -2.54 -6.90
C ARG A 45 -42.16 -2.10 -7.02
N ASN A 46 -41.25 -2.75 -6.31
CA ASN A 46 -39.81 -2.47 -6.35
C ASN A 46 -39.11 -2.99 -7.62
N GLY A 47 -39.84 -3.56 -8.58
CA GLY A 47 -39.35 -3.85 -9.93
C GLY A 47 -38.82 -5.26 -10.13
N TYR A 48 -39.14 -6.20 -9.24
CA TYR A 48 -38.84 -7.61 -9.50
C TYR A 48 -39.80 -8.20 -10.55
N CYS A 49 -39.24 -8.74 -11.64
CA CYS A 49 -40.01 -9.28 -12.76
C CYS A 49 -39.82 -10.80 -12.97
N GLY A 50 -39.26 -11.51 -11.99
CA GLY A 50 -39.07 -12.96 -12.04
C GLY A 50 -37.67 -13.44 -12.43
N ASP A 51 -36.79 -12.54 -12.89
CA ASP A 51 -35.38 -12.83 -13.11
C ASP A 51 -34.54 -12.43 -11.88
N THR A 52 -33.58 -13.28 -11.50
CA THR A 52 -32.63 -13.01 -10.41
C THR A 52 -31.23 -12.65 -10.89
N PHE A 53 -30.98 -12.68 -12.20
CA PHE A 53 -29.72 -12.27 -12.81
C PHE A 53 -28.51 -12.99 -12.18
N ASP A 54 -28.57 -14.32 -12.07
CA ASP A 54 -27.53 -15.18 -11.47
C ASP A 54 -27.28 -14.94 -9.96
N LEU A 55 -28.17 -14.21 -9.27
CA LEU A 55 -28.16 -14.06 -7.82
C LEU A 55 -29.21 -14.95 -7.17
N SER A 56 -29.06 -15.20 -5.86
CA SER A 56 -30.12 -15.84 -5.08
C SER A 56 -31.31 -14.89 -4.91
N HIS A 57 -32.52 -15.46 -4.83
CA HIS A 57 -33.73 -14.67 -4.60
C HIS A 57 -33.63 -13.86 -3.29
N TYR A 58 -33.03 -14.45 -2.26
CA TYR A 58 -32.77 -13.77 -1.00
C TYR A 58 -31.90 -12.52 -1.19
N THR A 59 -30.80 -12.59 -1.95
CA THR A 59 -29.93 -11.44 -2.20
C THR A 59 -30.65 -10.35 -2.97
N VAL A 60 -31.42 -10.70 -4.01
CA VAL A 60 -32.19 -9.73 -4.79
C VAL A 60 -33.24 -9.03 -3.92
N PHE A 61 -34.02 -9.79 -3.15
CA PHE A 61 -35.05 -9.24 -2.27
C PHE A 61 -34.47 -8.38 -1.15
N LYS A 62 -33.39 -8.84 -0.50
CA LYS A 62 -32.66 -8.05 0.50
C LYS A 62 -32.13 -6.75 -0.10
N ALA A 63 -31.59 -6.79 -1.33
CA ALA A 63 -31.07 -5.60 -2.01
C ALA A 63 -32.17 -4.56 -2.30
N ILE A 64 -33.28 -4.96 -2.93
CA ILE A 64 -34.36 -4.04 -3.30
C ILE A 64 -35.18 -3.52 -2.11
N LEU A 65 -35.19 -4.25 -0.99
CA LEU A 65 -35.88 -3.82 0.23
C LEU A 65 -34.99 -2.95 1.13
N SER A 66 -33.66 -3.11 1.04
CA SER A 66 -32.73 -2.35 1.88
C SER A 66 -32.47 -0.92 1.41
N ASP A 67 -32.35 -0.71 0.09
CA ASP A 67 -31.92 0.57 -0.48
C ASP A 67 -32.69 0.91 -1.77
N ASN A 68 -33.32 2.08 -1.79
CA ASN A 68 -34.06 2.60 -2.94
C ASN A 68 -33.16 2.90 -4.16
N ARG A 69 -31.85 3.06 -3.96
CA ARG A 69 -30.88 3.24 -5.05
C ARG A 69 -30.69 1.94 -5.82
N LYS A 70 -30.65 0.80 -5.12
CA LYS A 70 -30.58 -0.53 -5.74
C LYS A 70 -31.85 -0.84 -6.52
N GLU A 71 -33.02 -0.49 -5.97
CA GLU A 71 -34.31 -0.52 -6.70
C GLU A 71 -34.24 0.28 -8.01
N THR A 72 -33.70 1.50 -7.94
CA THR A 72 -33.56 2.38 -9.12
C THR A 72 -32.64 1.75 -10.18
N LEU A 73 -31.50 1.16 -9.78
CA LEU A 73 -30.59 0.47 -10.70
C LEU A 73 -31.29 -0.68 -11.43
N LEU A 74 -32.08 -1.47 -10.71
CA LEU A 74 -32.85 -2.57 -11.27
C LEU A 74 -33.88 -2.07 -12.30
N LYS A 75 -34.67 -1.06 -11.93
CA LYS A 75 -35.69 -0.47 -12.81
C LYS A 75 -35.12 0.22 -14.04
N CYS A 76 -33.93 0.82 -13.92
CA CYS A 76 -33.21 1.43 -15.05
C CYS A 76 -32.51 0.39 -15.95
N GLY A 77 -32.63 -0.91 -15.67
CA GLY A 77 -31.98 -1.97 -16.45
C GLY A 77 -30.46 -2.01 -16.30
N GLN A 78 -29.90 -1.34 -15.29
CA GLN A 78 -28.46 -1.33 -15.01
C GLN A 78 -28.06 -2.58 -14.21
N ILE A 79 -28.27 -3.75 -14.82
CA ILE A 79 -28.16 -5.05 -14.15
C ILE A 79 -26.73 -5.29 -13.62
N SER A 80 -25.70 -4.94 -14.38
CA SER A 80 -24.31 -5.12 -13.93
C SER A 80 -24.02 -4.35 -12.64
N LEU A 81 -24.46 -3.09 -12.57
CA LEU A 81 -24.33 -2.27 -11.35
C LEU A 81 -25.16 -2.83 -10.20
N PHE A 82 -26.38 -3.27 -10.49
CA PHE A 82 -27.24 -3.91 -9.48
C PHE A 82 -26.56 -5.15 -8.89
N LYS A 83 -26.04 -6.07 -9.72
CA LYS A 83 -25.33 -7.26 -9.26
C LYS A 83 -24.17 -6.92 -8.32
N TYR A 84 -23.36 -5.93 -8.70
CA TYR A 84 -22.22 -5.51 -7.90
C TYR A 84 -22.64 -4.95 -6.52
N PHE A 85 -23.72 -4.17 -6.47
CA PHE A 85 -24.19 -3.55 -5.22
C PHE A 85 -25.16 -4.44 -4.43
N ALA A 86 -25.66 -5.54 -4.97
CA ALA A 86 -26.62 -6.41 -4.31
C ALA A 86 -26.07 -6.99 -2.99
N HIS A 87 -24.78 -7.36 -2.98
CA HIS A 87 -24.09 -7.87 -1.80
C HIS A 87 -23.58 -6.78 -0.85
N LYS A 88 -23.59 -5.50 -1.27
CA LYS A 88 -23.10 -4.40 -0.44
C LYS A 88 -24.21 -3.83 0.42
N ASN A 89 -23.88 -3.47 1.66
CA ASN A 89 -24.85 -2.93 2.60
C ASN A 89 -25.47 -1.62 2.08
N ASN A 90 -24.64 -0.65 1.66
CA ASN A 90 -25.11 0.66 1.21
C ASN A 90 -24.27 1.21 0.05
N ILE A 91 -24.88 2.04 -0.78
CA ILE A 91 -24.22 2.83 -1.84
C ILE A 91 -23.92 4.22 -1.26
N SER A 92 -22.65 4.62 -1.19
CA SER A 92 -22.27 5.98 -0.75
C SER A 92 -22.89 7.07 -1.63
N ASP A 93 -23.24 8.21 -1.03
CA ASP A 93 -23.86 9.35 -1.71
C ASP A 93 -23.02 9.87 -2.89
N ASP A 94 -21.70 9.90 -2.74
CA ASP A 94 -20.81 10.40 -3.80
C ASP A 94 -20.69 9.43 -4.96
N ILE A 95 -20.65 8.13 -4.66
CA ILE A 95 -20.70 7.07 -5.68
C ILE A 95 -22.05 7.15 -6.40
N TRP A 96 -23.15 7.38 -5.68
CA TRP A 96 -24.46 7.55 -6.29
C TRP A 96 -24.55 8.77 -7.21
N LYS A 97 -23.90 9.90 -6.85
CA LYS A 97 -23.76 11.06 -7.75
C LYS A 97 -23.01 10.70 -9.03
N ALA A 98 -21.91 9.95 -8.91
CA ALA A 98 -21.13 9.47 -10.05
C ALA A 98 -21.98 8.57 -10.97
N ILE A 99 -22.69 7.60 -10.38
CA ILE A 99 -23.56 6.66 -11.09
C ILE A 99 -24.65 7.41 -11.87
N LYS A 100 -25.33 8.37 -11.22
CA LYS A 100 -26.36 9.19 -11.89
C LYS A 100 -25.80 9.93 -13.10
N THR A 101 -24.59 10.47 -12.99
CA THR A 101 -23.91 11.15 -14.09
C THR A 101 -23.57 10.17 -15.21
N GLY A 102 -23.01 9.00 -14.88
CA GLY A 102 -22.70 7.96 -15.87
C GLY A 102 -23.94 7.45 -16.62
N ILE A 103 -25.04 7.19 -15.91
CA ILE A 103 -26.32 6.77 -16.51
C ILE A 103 -26.87 7.84 -17.45
N ARG A 104 -26.85 9.13 -17.04
CA ARG A 104 -27.31 10.25 -17.88
C ARG A 104 -26.55 10.35 -19.20
N HIS A 105 -25.24 10.08 -19.17
CA HIS A 105 -24.37 10.12 -20.33
C HIS A 105 -24.25 8.79 -21.08
N LYS A 106 -25.06 7.78 -20.73
CA LYS A 106 -25.07 6.43 -21.35
C LYS A 106 -23.70 5.76 -21.34
N TYR A 107 -22.93 5.95 -20.27
CA TYR A 107 -21.62 5.32 -20.11
C TYR A 107 -21.76 3.81 -19.93
N ASN A 108 -20.90 3.04 -20.61
CA ASN A 108 -20.86 1.59 -20.48
C ASN A 108 -19.90 1.17 -19.36
N PHE A 109 -20.45 0.66 -18.26
CA PHE A 109 -19.67 0.15 -17.13
C PHE A 109 -19.12 -1.25 -17.46
N SER A 110 -17.96 -1.31 -18.11
CA SER A 110 -17.30 -2.58 -18.46
C SER A 110 -16.76 -3.30 -17.22
N ASP A 111 -16.03 -2.57 -16.37
CA ASP A 111 -15.53 -3.06 -15.08
C ASP A 111 -15.94 -2.09 -13.97
N ILE A 112 -16.88 -2.53 -13.13
CA ILE A 112 -17.45 -1.73 -12.05
C ILE A 112 -16.45 -1.59 -10.90
N GLY A 113 -15.66 -2.63 -10.62
CA GLY A 113 -14.67 -2.61 -9.55
C GLY A 113 -13.61 -1.56 -9.85
N LEU A 114 -13.01 -1.65 -11.03
CA LEU A 114 -12.01 -0.69 -11.48
C LEU A 114 -12.57 0.73 -11.57
N TRP A 115 -13.81 0.89 -12.04
CA TRP A 115 -14.45 2.20 -12.12
C TRP A 115 -14.65 2.82 -10.74
N LEU A 116 -15.06 2.04 -9.73
CA LEU A 116 -15.20 2.54 -8.37
C LEU A 116 -13.87 2.95 -7.76
N ASP A 117 -12.81 2.19 -7.99
CA ASP A 117 -11.46 2.56 -7.53
C ASP A 117 -10.98 3.83 -8.23
N TYR A 118 -11.28 3.99 -9.51
CA TYR A 118 -11.05 5.25 -10.23
C TYR A 118 -11.85 6.44 -9.65
N ILE A 119 -13.13 6.28 -9.31
CA ILE A 119 -13.91 7.35 -8.65
C ILE A 119 -13.31 7.72 -7.29
N ARG A 120 -12.81 6.74 -6.52
CA ARG A 120 -12.10 7.00 -5.26
C ARG A 120 -10.78 7.75 -5.48
N LEU A 121 -10.06 7.47 -6.57
CA LEU A 121 -8.88 8.24 -6.96
C LEU A 121 -9.27 9.68 -7.32
N LEU A 122 -10.37 9.90 -8.04
CA LEU A 122 -10.88 11.25 -8.32
C LEU A 122 -11.21 12.02 -7.03
N GLN A 123 -11.84 11.37 -6.05
CA GLN A 123 -12.09 11.93 -4.72
C GLN A 123 -10.79 12.34 -4.03
N HIS A 124 -9.79 11.46 -4.03
CA HIS A 124 -8.49 11.73 -3.43
C HIS A 124 -7.81 12.97 -4.05
N PHE A 125 -7.92 13.14 -5.36
CA PHE A 125 -7.38 14.31 -6.07
C PHE A 125 -8.33 15.52 -6.12
N ASN A 126 -9.43 15.51 -5.35
CA ASN A 126 -10.45 16.57 -5.31
C ASN A 126 -11.00 16.95 -6.71
N LYS A 127 -11.16 15.96 -7.59
CA LYS A 127 -11.79 16.14 -8.90
C LYS A 127 -13.31 16.07 -8.77
N ASP A 128 -14.01 16.82 -9.61
CA ASP A 128 -15.47 16.87 -9.57
C ASP A 128 -16.09 15.57 -10.12
N ILE A 129 -16.77 14.85 -9.23
CA ILE A 129 -17.45 13.57 -9.48
C ILE A 129 -18.83 13.79 -10.12
N SER A 130 -19.27 15.04 -10.24
CA SER A 130 -20.50 15.39 -10.96
C SER A 130 -20.23 15.72 -12.43
N ASN A 131 -18.97 15.90 -12.80
CA ASN A 131 -18.59 16.28 -14.16
C ASN A 131 -18.43 15.02 -15.04
N PRO A 132 -19.20 14.92 -16.14
CA PRO A 132 -19.13 13.79 -17.07
C PRO A 132 -17.74 13.54 -17.64
N HIS A 133 -16.94 14.61 -17.83
CA HIS A 133 -15.59 14.49 -18.37
C HIS A 133 -14.68 13.62 -17.50
N TYR A 134 -14.83 13.72 -16.17
CA TYR A 134 -14.06 12.92 -15.23
C TYR A 134 -14.70 11.56 -14.99
N VAL A 135 -16.01 11.49 -14.81
CA VAL A 135 -16.71 10.25 -14.43
C VAL A 135 -16.73 9.21 -15.56
N CYS A 136 -16.74 9.66 -16.81
CA CYS A 136 -16.90 8.83 -17.99
C CYS A 136 -15.64 8.89 -18.88
N PRO A 137 -14.51 8.31 -18.45
CA PRO A 137 -13.30 8.31 -19.26
C PRO A 137 -13.48 7.44 -20.51
N SER A 138 -12.89 7.86 -21.65
CA SER A 138 -12.90 7.06 -22.88
C SER A 138 -12.09 5.77 -22.74
N ASN A 139 -11.03 5.77 -21.91
CA ASN A 139 -10.25 4.60 -21.55
C ASN A 139 -10.03 4.58 -20.03
N LEU A 140 -10.83 3.77 -19.33
CA LEU A 140 -10.83 3.66 -17.89
C LEU A 140 -9.48 3.21 -17.33
N ASN A 141 -8.90 2.14 -17.90
CA ASN A 141 -7.64 1.55 -17.43
C ASN A 141 -6.52 2.59 -17.48
N ARG A 142 -6.40 3.31 -18.59
CA ARG A 142 -5.34 4.32 -18.76
C ARG A 142 -5.44 5.46 -17.74
N GLU A 143 -6.64 5.99 -17.52
CA GLU A 143 -6.82 7.10 -16.55
C GLU A 143 -6.70 6.61 -15.10
N HIS A 144 -7.17 5.39 -14.80
CA HIS A 144 -6.93 4.74 -13.52
C HIS A 144 -5.43 4.60 -13.24
N ASP A 145 -4.66 4.01 -14.15
CA ASP A 145 -3.23 3.75 -13.95
C ASP A 145 -2.44 5.05 -13.82
N ARG A 146 -2.82 6.07 -14.59
CA ARG A 146 -2.24 7.41 -14.48
C ARG A 146 -2.44 8.02 -13.09
N LEU A 147 -3.67 7.99 -12.57
CA LEU A 147 -3.97 8.55 -11.24
C LEU A 147 -3.40 7.70 -10.11
N SER A 148 -3.41 6.37 -10.26
CA SER A 148 -2.82 5.44 -9.31
C SER A 148 -1.31 5.66 -9.17
N ARG A 149 -0.59 5.77 -10.29
CA ARG A 149 0.84 6.11 -10.29
C ARG A 149 1.11 7.46 -9.62
N LYS A 150 0.29 8.48 -9.92
CA LYS A 150 0.43 9.79 -9.29
C LYS A 150 0.26 9.71 -7.76
N LYS A 151 -0.71 8.93 -7.28
CA LYS A 151 -0.95 8.74 -5.84
C LYS A 151 0.22 8.01 -5.19
N GLN A 152 0.76 6.99 -5.86
CA GLN A 152 1.94 6.26 -5.41
C GLN A 152 3.16 7.18 -5.28
N GLU A 153 3.41 8.05 -6.27
CA GLU A 153 4.50 9.03 -6.23
C GLU A 153 4.34 10.05 -5.09
N GLU A 154 3.10 10.49 -4.78
CA GLU A 154 2.82 11.38 -3.64
C GLU A 154 3.08 10.67 -2.30
N TYR A 155 2.62 9.42 -2.17
CA TYR A 155 2.85 8.59 -0.99
C TYR A 155 4.34 8.32 -0.74
N GLU A 156 5.10 7.96 -1.77
CA GLU A 156 6.55 7.72 -1.68
C GLU A 156 7.30 8.97 -1.23
N LYS A 157 6.93 10.14 -1.75
CA LYS A 157 7.51 11.43 -1.32
C LYS A 157 7.18 11.74 0.13
N GLU A 158 5.97 11.46 0.58
CA GLU A 158 5.56 11.65 1.97
C GLU A 158 6.31 10.71 2.91
N GLN A 159 6.39 9.42 2.57
CA GLN A 159 7.17 8.43 3.31
C GLN A 159 8.65 8.83 3.41
N LEU A 160 9.26 9.32 2.33
CA LEU A 160 10.62 9.83 2.35
C LEU A 160 10.76 11.04 3.30
N ARG A 161 9.80 11.97 3.28
CA ARG A 161 9.79 13.13 4.20
C ARG A 161 9.65 12.71 5.65
N GLU A 162 8.78 11.75 5.95
CA GLU A 162 8.61 11.22 7.30
C GLU A 162 9.87 10.50 7.78
N LYS A 163 10.49 9.67 6.93
CA LYS A 163 11.78 9.03 7.23
C LYS A 163 12.86 10.07 7.53
N LYS A 164 12.97 11.13 6.72
CA LYS A 164 13.90 12.24 6.99
C LYS A 164 13.61 12.94 8.34
N ARG A 165 12.34 13.12 8.71
CA ARG A 165 11.97 13.70 10.03
C ARG A 165 12.35 12.78 11.19
N LYS A 166 12.13 11.47 11.06
CA LYS A 166 12.51 10.47 12.08
C LYS A 166 14.02 10.37 12.25
N ALA A 167 14.75 10.42 11.13
CA ALA A 167 16.21 10.43 11.10
C ALA A 167 16.81 11.56 11.97
N VAL A 168 16.22 12.77 11.93
CA VAL A 168 16.66 13.90 12.77
C VAL A 168 16.52 13.60 14.27
N LEU A 169 15.50 12.84 14.68
CA LEU A 169 15.36 12.43 16.09
C LEU A 169 16.40 11.40 16.49
N GLN A 170 16.79 10.53 15.55
CA GLN A 170 17.82 9.50 15.75
C GLN A 170 19.25 10.04 15.63
N GLU A 171 19.43 11.24 15.08
CA GLU A 171 20.73 11.91 14.95
C GLU A 171 21.51 11.93 16.26
N LYS A 172 20.85 12.30 17.37
CA LYS A 172 21.50 12.33 18.70
C LYS A 172 21.95 10.94 19.14
N HIS A 173 21.09 9.94 18.97
CA HIS A 173 21.40 8.56 19.33
C HIS A 173 22.57 8.03 18.50
N TYR A 174 22.58 8.32 17.20
CA TYR A 174 23.67 7.95 16.30
C TYR A 174 24.99 8.58 16.73
N GLN A 175 24.99 9.88 17.02
CA GLN A 175 26.16 10.61 17.47
C GLN A 175 26.70 10.02 18.78
N GLU A 176 25.84 9.73 19.76
CA GLU A 176 26.24 9.11 21.03
C GLU A 176 26.83 7.71 20.84
N ALA A 177 26.19 6.86 20.02
CA ALA A 177 26.61 5.47 19.80
C ALA A 177 27.93 5.37 19.02
N LYS A 178 28.15 6.25 18.04
CA LYS A 178 29.29 6.18 17.10
C LYS A 178 30.36 7.25 17.30
N ALA A 179 30.21 8.16 18.27
CA ALA A 179 31.16 9.25 18.58
C ALA A 179 32.63 8.84 18.58
N LYS A 180 32.96 7.68 19.16
CA LYS A 180 34.34 7.15 19.25
C LYS A 180 35.01 6.92 17.89
N PHE A 181 34.24 6.74 16.84
CA PHE A 181 34.72 6.49 15.48
C PHE A 181 34.78 7.76 14.62
N PHE A 182 34.20 8.88 15.08
CA PHE A 182 34.24 10.13 14.33
C PHE A 182 35.67 10.67 14.22
N GLY A 183 35.93 11.37 13.11
CA GLY A 183 37.26 11.82 12.71
C GLY A 183 38.16 10.73 12.13
N LEU A 184 37.67 9.50 11.94
CA LEU A 184 38.41 8.47 11.20
C LEU A 184 38.38 8.79 9.70
N VAL A 185 39.55 9.14 9.18
CA VAL A 185 39.79 9.38 7.76
C VAL A 185 41.01 8.59 7.34
N PHE A 186 40.89 7.88 6.22
CA PHE A 186 41.97 7.17 5.57
C PHE A 186 42.22 7.80 4.20
N ASP A 187 43.39 8.40 4.03
CA ASP A 187 43.83 9.01 2.77
C ASP A 187 45.00 8.17 2.20
N GLU A 188 44.84 7.67 0.97
CA GLU A 188 45.91 6.98 0.23
C GLU A 188 45.81 7.33 -1.26
N GLY A 189 46.71 8.20 -1.73
CA GLY A 189 46.67 8.73 -3.09
C GLY A 189 45.41 9.58 -3.32
N ASP A 190 44.65 9.23 -4.35
CA ASP A 190 43.41 9.92 -4.75
C ASP A 190 42.17 9.37 -4.02
N ILE A 191 42.34 8.34 -3.18
CA ILE A 191 41.27 7.69 -2.41
C ILE A 191 41.22 8.26 -1.00
N ARG A 192 40.05 8.79 -0.63
CA ARG A 192 39.70 9.21 0.73
C ARG A 192 38.52 8.41 1.24
N ILE A 193 38.70 7.70 2.35
CA ILE A 193 37.63 6.95 3.03
C ILE A 193 37.38 7.59 4.39
N ARG A 194 36.13 7.95 4.67
CA ARG A 194 35.74 8.56 5.96
C ARG A 194 34.48 7.93 6.52
N VAL A 195 34.33 7.93 7.84
CA VAL A 195 33.08 7.52 8.49
C VAL A 195 31.96 8.51 8.13
N LEU A 196 30.73 8.02 8.01
CA LEU A 196 29.56 8.88 7.97
C LEU A 196 29.25 9.37 9.39
N GLU A 197 29.28 10.67 9.65
CA GLU A 197 29.25 11.21 11.03
C GLU A 197 27.86 11.69 11.46
N SER A 198 26.90 11.75 10.53
CA SER A 198 25.53 12.15 10.82
C SER A 198 24.53 11.36 9.99
N VAL A 199 23.29 11.22 10.47
CA VAL A 199 22.20 10.57 9.73
C VAL A 199 21.87 11.38 8.46
N GLN A 200 22.06 12.70 8.49
CA GLN A 200 21.95 13.56 7.31
C GLN A 200 22.94 13.14 6.20
N GLU A 201 24.17 12.75 6.54
CA GLU A 201 25.11 12.24 5.54
C GLU A 201 24.66 10.91 4.93
N PHE A 202 23.99 10.02 5.68
CA PHE A 202 23.40 8.80 5.11
C PHE A 202 22.33 9.12 4.05
N VAL A 203 21.51 10.15 4.30
CA VAL A 203 20.50 10.62 3.34
C VAL A 203 21.17 11.09 2.05
N GLU A 204 22.19 11.95 2.17
CA GLU A 204 22.92 12.49 1.02
C GLU A 204 23.66 11.40 0.25
N GLU A 205 24.27 10.45 0.95
CA GLU A 205 24.96 9.31 0.35
C GLU A 205 23.99 8.43 -0.45
N GLY A 206 22.82 8.13 0.13
CA GLY A 206 21.75 7.39 -0.53
C GLY A 206 21.20 8.09 -1.77
N GLU A 207 21.09 9.42 -1.73
CA GLU A 207 20.63 10.23 -2.87
C GLU A 207 21.66 10.30 -4.00
N VAL A 208 22.95 10.47 -3.68
CA VAL A 208 24.04 10.57 -4.66
C VAL A 208 24.30 9.24 -5.36
N LEU A 209 24.37 8.15 -4.59
CA LEU A 209 24.70 6.82 -5.12
C LEU A 209 23.45 6.01 -5.52
N HIS A 210 22.23 6.52 -5.27
CA HIS A 210 20.97 5.83 -5.54
C HIS A 210 20.93 4.41 -4.98
N HIS A 211 21.41 4.23 -3.76
CA HIS A 211 21.43 2.94 -3.06
C HIS A 211 20.80 3.04 -1.67
N CYS A 212 20.46 1.90 -1.09
CA CYS A 212 19.58 1.77 0.07
C CYS A 212 20.22 2.08 1.44
N VAL A 213 21.39 2.73 1.49
CA VAL A 213 22.14 2.97 2.75
C VAL A 213 21.33 3.78 3.78
N PHE A 214 20.52 4.74 3.35
CA PHE A 214 19.58 5.42 4.25
C PHE A 214 18.29 4.61 4.48
N SER A 215 17.74 4.02 3.43
CA SER A 215 16.41 3.39 3.50
C SER A 215 16.37 2.12 4.35
N ASN A 216 17.52 1.45 4.51
CA ASN A 216 17.71 0.26 5.34
C ASN A 216 18.08 0.59 6.80
N GLU A 217 18.15 1.88 7.17
CA GLU A 217 18.38 2.32 8.56
C GLU A 217 19.71 1.82 9.16
N TYR A 218 20.78 1.71 8.36
CA TYR A 218 22.11 1.26 8.85
C TYR A 218 22.68 2.14 9.97
N PHE A 219 22.23 3.39 10.09
CA PHE A 219 22.58 4.26 11.21
C PHE A 219 22.00 3.77 12.55
N ASN A 220 21.03 2.86 12.56
CA ASN A 220 20.44 2.29 13.76
C ASN A 220 21.06 0.94 14.15
N ASP A 221 22.04 0.44 13.40
CA ASP A 221 22.74 -0.80 13.71
C ASP A 221 24.00 -0.52 14.55
N ASP A 222 23.97 -0.97 15.81
CA ASP A 222 25.07 -0.80 16.76
C ASP A 222 26.33 -1.57 16.36
N ASN A 223 26.19 -2.64 15.59
CA ASN A 223 27.27 -3.52 15.17
C ASN A 223 27.84 -3.20 13.78
N SER A 224 27.27 -2.21 13.09
CA SER A 224 27.72 -1.78 11.77
C SER A 224 28.37 -0.39 11.83
N LEU A 225 29.38 -0.16 10.99
CA LEU A 225 30.00 1.15 10.79
C LEU A 225 30.10 1.42 9.29
N ILE A 226 29.46 2.51 8.85
CA ILE A 226 29.40 2.88 7.43
C ILE A 226 30.44 3.96 7.12
N PHE A 227 31.18 3.75 6.03
CA PHE A 227 32.13 4.68 5.48
C PHE A 227 31.69 5.13 4.08
N SER A 228 32.01 6.38 3.74
CA SER A 228 31.96 6.90 2.38
C SER A 228 33.37 6.93 1.80
N ALA A 229 33.53 6.31 0.64
CA ALA A 229 34.75 6.32 -0.15
C ALA A 229 34.61 7.32 -1.31
N MET A 230 35.56 8.24 -1.39
CA MET A 230 35.66 9.25 -2.43
C MET A 230 36.95 9.04 -3.22
N VAL A 231 36.86 9.18 -4.54
CA VAL A 231 38.01 9.18 -5.46
C VAL A 231 38.01 10.52 -6.17
N ASP A 232 39.12 11.25 -6.15
CA ASP A 232 39.23 12.62 -6.69
C ASP A 232 38.16 13.58 -6.12
N GLY A 233 37.76 13.36 -4.86
CA GLY A 233 36.72 14.15 -4.19
C GLY A 233 35.28 13.81 -4.62
N VAL A 234 35.09 12.80 -5.47
CA VAL A 234 33.77 12.33 -5.90
C VAL A 234 33.36 11.08 -5.12
N LYS A 235 32.17 11.10 -4.51
CA LYS A 235 31.57 9.95 -3.81
C LYS A 235 31.42 8.78 -4.79
N THR A 236 32.06 7.66 -4.47
CA THR A 236 32.20 6.52 -5.38
C THR A 236 31.54 5.26 -4.80
N GLU A 237 31.84 4.90 -3.55
CA GLU A 237 31.26 3.73 -2.88
C GLU A 237 30.96 3.97 -1.40
N THR A 238 29.99 3.22 -0.87
CA THR A 238 29.79 3.04 0.56
C THR A 238 30.34 1.70 1.01
N ILE A 239 30.94 1.70 2.20
CA ILE A 239 31.55 0.52 2.80
C ILE A 239 30.91 0.27 4.15
N GLU A 240 30.43 -0.94 4.35
CA GLU A 240 29.93 -1.43 5.62
C GLU A 240 30.97 -2.32 6.30
N VAL A 241 31.36 -1.97 7.51
CA VAL A 241 32.23 -2.77 8.36
C VAL A 241 31.46 -3.28 9.57
N SER A 242 31.53 -4.59 9.80
CA SER A 242 31.04 -5.21 11.03
C SER A 242 32.02 -4.93 12.17
N LEU A 243 31.54 -4.29 13.23
CA LEU A 243 32.29 -4.02 14.46
C LEU A 243 32.50 -5.28 15.31
N GLU A 244 31.69 -6.33 15.12
CA GLU A 244 31.88 -7.61 15.81
C GLU A 244 33.02 -8.43 15.19
N THR A 245 33.03 -8.53 13.86
CA THR A 245 33.98 -9.39 13.14
C THR A 245 35.20 -8.63 12.63
N MET A 246 35.16 -7.30 12.66
CA MET A 246 36.16 -6.40 12.07
C MET A 246 36.44 -6.74 10.59
N LYS A 247 35.38 -6.98 9.82
CA LYS A 247 35.44 -7.29 8.38
C LYS A 247 34.52 -6.37 7.60
N VAL A 248 34.92 -6.12 6.35
CA VAL A 248 34.02 -5.49 5.37
C VAL A 248 32.91 -6.49 5.03
N VAL A 249 31.67 -6.12 5.32
CA VAL A 249 30.46 -6.91 5.01
C VAL A 249 29.99 -6.58 3.60
N GLN A 250 29.98 -5.29 3.26
CA GLN A 250 29.49 -4.80 1.98
C GLN A 250 30.33 -3.61 1.53
N CYS A 251 30.54 -3.49 0.22
CA CYS A 251 31.20 -2.37 -0.42
C CYS A 251 30.55 -2.18 -1.78
N ARG A 252 29.81 -1.08 -1.98
CA ARG A 252 28.96 -0.87 -3.17
C ARG A 252 28.91 0.60 -3.56
N GLY A 253 28.99 0.85 -4.86
CA GLY A 253 28.79 2.17 -5.46
C GLY A 253 27.38 2.37 -6.03
N ARG A 254 27.33 3.17 -7.09
CA ARG A 254 26.07 3.64 -7.70
C ARG A 254 25.17 2.47 -8.14
N TYR A 255 23.89 2.52 -7.78
CA TYR A 255 22.90 1.46 -8.06
C TYR A 255 23.32 0.05 -7.55
N ASN A 256 23.98 -0.03 -6.40
CA ASN A 256 24.48 -1.29 -5.81
C ASN A 256 25.49 -2.04 -6.69
N LYS A 257 26.23 -1.33 -7.55
CA LYS A 257 27.26 -1.91 -8.41
C LYS A 257 28.65 -1.53 -7.93
N ASN A 258 29.63 -2.36 -8.24
CA ASN A 258 31.03 -2.04 -7.98
C ASN A 258 31.49 -0.95 -8.96
N SER A 259 32.28 0.00 -8.46
CA SER A 259 32.97 1.01 -9.25
C SER A 259 34.26 0.45 -9.86
N GLU A 260 34.89 1.23 -10.73
CA GLU A 260 36.21 0.90 -11.30
C GLU A 260 37.31 0.88 -10.23
N PHE A 261 37.13 1.59 -9.11
CA PHE A 261 38.08 1.70 -8.01
C PHE A 261 37.81 0.71 -6.86
N HIS A 262 36.86 -0.21 -7.04
CA HIS A 262 36.37 -1.09 -5.98
C HIS A 262 37.48 -1.87 -5.25
N ASP A 263 38.39 -2.49 -6.01
CA ASP A 263 39.46 -3.31 -5.45
C ASP A 263 40.49 -2.45 -4.70
N GLU A 264 40.76 -1.23 -5.18
CA GLU A 264 41.66 -0.28 -4.54
C GLU A 264 41.06 0.26 -3.24
N ILE A 265 39.78 0.64 -3.27
CA ILE A 265 39.02 1.08 -2.09
C ILE A 265 39.02 -0.01 -1.02
N LEU A 266 38.74 -1.27 -1.39
CA LEU A 266 38.80 -2.40 -0.47
C LEU A 266 40.21 -2.61 0.10
N LYS A 267 41.25 -2.45 -0.72
CA LYS A 267 42.65 -2.59 -0.27
C LYS A 267 43.00 -1.53 0.77
N VAL A 268 42.67 -0.26 0.51
CA VAL A 268 42.88 0.85 1.47
C VAL A 268 42.08 0.59 2.74
N MET A 269 40.83 0.14 2.63
CA MET A 269 39.99 -0.12 3.79
C MET A 269 40.54 -1.27 4.66
N ASN A 270 40.82 -2.43 4.05
CA ASN A 270 41.30 -3.61 4.78
C ASN A 270 42.65 -3.35 5.48
N LYS A 271 43.53 -2.56 4.87
CA LYS A 271 44.80 -2.13 5.49
C LYS A 271 44.59 -1.32 6.76
N ASN A 272 43.50 -0.55 6.85
CA ASN A 272 43.20 0.37 7.95
C ASN A 272 42.22 -0.18 9.00
N ILE A 273 41.63 -1.37 8.80
CA ILE A 273 40.76 -2.05 9.79
C ILE A 273 41.36 -2.09 11.22
N PRO A 274 42.67 -2.37 11.42
CA PRO A 274 43.25 -2.37 12.77
C PRO A 274 43.14 -1.03 13.51
N LEU A 275 43.05 0.10 12.79
CA LEU A 275 42.86 1.43 13.41
C LEU A 275 41.45 1.61 13.97
N ILE A 276 40.44 0.99 13.33
CA ILE A 276 39.06 0.98 13.81
C ILE A 276 38.97 0.15 15.10
N ALA A 277 39.62 -1.02 15.14
CA ALA A 277 39.65 -1.87 16.34
C ALA A 277 40.27 -1.15 17.54
N LYS A 278 41.32 -0.33 17.33
CA LYS A 278 41.93 0.47 18.41
C LYS A 278 40.95 1.45 19.05
N ARG A 279 40.00 2.01 18.27
CA ARG A 279 38.96 2.92 18.77
C ARG A 279 37.84 2.19 19.55
N MET A 280 37.75 0.86 19.46
CA MET A 280 36.79 0.09 20.27
C MET A 280 37.27 -0.14 21.71
N CYS A 281 38.59 -0.16 21.93
CA CYS A 281 39.20 -0.44 23.24
C CYS A 281 39.47 0.81 24.09
N GLY A 282 39.27 2.02 23.54
CA GLY A 282 39.43 3.29 24.24
C GLY A 282 38.09 3.90 24.59
#